data_AF-A0A351XAS2-F1
#
_entry.id   AF-A0A351XAS2-F1
#
_cell.length_a   1.000
_cell.length_b   1.000
_cell.length_c   1.000
_cell.angle_alpha   90.00
_cell.angle_beta   90.00
_cell.angle_gamma   90.00
#
_symmetry.space_group_name_H-M   'P 1'
#
loop_
_entity.id
_entity.type
_entity.pdbx_description
1 polymer ?
#
loop_
_entity_poly.entity_id
_entity_poly.type
_entity_poly.pdbx_seq_one_letter_code
_entity_poly.pdbx_strand_id
1 'polypeptide(L)' 'PDCYLHRTAENDVARVEARTLICTSKEEDAGPTNHWMDPQECYKMLYDIAAGSYEGRTMYIIPYSMGPI' A
#
# COMPACT_ATOMS: atom_id res chain seq x y z
N PRO A 1 24.68 -20.86 -6.24
CA PRO A 1 24.72 -20.04 -7.48
C PRO A 1 23.37 -19.32 -7.63
N ASP A 2 23.35 -18.07 -8.12
CA ASP A 2 22.13 -17.23 -8.25
C ASP A 2 21.34 -17.01 -6.95
N CYS A 3 22.05 -16.81 -5.83
CA CYS A 3 21.45 -16.43 -4.55
C CYS A 3 21.68 -14.96 -4.27
N TYR A 4 20.64 -14.27 -3.79
CA TYR A 4 20.69 -12.86 -3.42
C TYR A 4 20.25 -12.69 -1.96
N LEU A 5 20.88 -11.77 -1.24
CA LEU A 5 20.50 -11.36 0.11
C LEU A 5 20.16 -9.86 0.09
N HIS A 6 18.98 -9.51 0.59
CA HIS A 6 18.58 -8.13 0.84
C HIS A 6 18.38 -7.93 2.35
N ARG A 7 18.74 -6.74 2.85
CA ARG A 7 18.51 -6.32 4.24
C ARG A 7 17.70 -5.04 4.21
N THR A 8 16.56 -5.03 4.89
CA THR A 8 15.67 -3.87 4.98
C THR A 8 16.18 -2.89 6.05
N ALA A 9 15.53 -1.73 6.14
CA ALA A 9 15.73 -0.82 7.27
C ALA A 9 15.16 -1.43 8.56
N GLU A 10 15.76 -1.11 9.71
CA GLU A 10 15.35 -1.69 11.01
C GLU A 10 13.88 -1.38 11.38
N ASN A 11 13.33 -0.30 10.86
CA ASN A 11 11.94 0.12 11.09
C ASN A 11 10.95 -0.36 10.02
N ASP A 12 11.40 -1.16 9.04
CA ASP A 12 10.58 -1.70 7.94
C ASP A 12 10.85 -3.20 7.79
N VAL A 13 10.34 -3.96 8.76
CA VAL A 13 10.62 -5.40 8.93
C VAL A 13 9.37 -6.28 8.95
N ALA A 14 8.19 -5.67 9.00
CA ALA A 14 6.93 -6.37 9.14
C ALA A 14 5.77 -5.57 8.53
N ARG A 15 4.65 -6.24 8.30
CA ARG A 15 3.38 -5.57 7.99
C ARG A 15 2.98 -4.69 9.17
N VAL A 16 2.38 -3.53 8.88
CA VAL A 16 1.91 -2.56 9.88
C VAL A 16 0.38 -2.52 9.85
N GLU A 17 -0.27 -3.38 10.64
CA GLU A 17 -1.73 -3.52 10.71
C GLU A 17 -2.42 -2.19 10.94
N ALA A 18 -1.91 -1.39 11.88
CA ALA A 18 -2.47 -0.09 12.25
C ALA A 18 -2.43 0.97 11.12
N ARG A 19 -1.74 0.69 10.00
CA ARG A 19 -1.68 1.54 8.81
C ARG A 19 -2.30 0.87 7.58
N THR A 20 -2.97 -0.26 7.76
CA THR A 20 -3.71 -0.97 6.70
C THR A 20 -5.19 -0.60 6.83
N LEU A 21 -5.76 0.02 5.79
CA LEU A 21 -7.11 0.59 5.82
C LEU A 21 -8.03 -0.07 4.80
N ILE A 22 -9.30 -0.25 5.18
CA ILE A 22 -10.40 -0.64 4.28
C ILE A 22 -11.24 0.61 4.03
N CYS A 23 -11.15 1.16 2.82
CA CYS A 23 -11.79 2.43 2.45
C CYS A 23 -13.06 2.17 1.62
N THR A 24 -14.08 1.58 2.25
CA THR A 24 -15.43 1.44 1.69
C THR A 24 -16.21 2.75 1.80
N SER A 25 -17.24 2.97 0.97
CA SER A 25 -18.05 4.21 1.03
C SER A 25 -18.77 4.40 2.36
N LYS A 26 -19.11 3.31 3.05
CA LYS A 26 -19.65 3.34 4.41
C LYS A 26 -18.75 2.55 5.35
N GLU A 27 -18.63 3.03 6.58
CA GLU A 27 -17.85 2.37 7.64
C GLU A 27 -18.39 0.98 7.99
N GLU A 28 -19.71 0.82 8.00
CA GLU A 28 -20.38 -0.46 8.31
C GLU A 28 -19.96 -1.61 7.37
N ASP A 29 -19.62 -1.29 6.12
CA ASP A 29 -19.20 -2.27 5.12
C ASP A 29 -17.76 -2.78 5.35
N ALA A 30 -16.92 -2.01 6.05
CA ALA A 30 -15.60 -2.49 6.48
C ALA A 30 -15.74 -3.47 7.66
N GLY A 31 -16.74 -3.28 8.51
CA GLY A 31 -16.99 -4.15 9.66
C GLY A 31 -16.00 -3.99 10.82
N PRO A 32 -16.26 -4.65 11.96
CA PRO A 32 -15.58 -4.38 13.23
C PRO A 32 -14.14 -4.90 13.32
N THR A 33 -13.71 -5.71 12.36
CA THR A 33 -12.37 -6.31 12.33
C THR A 33 -11.35 -5.47 11.55
N ASN A 34 -11.78 -4.37 10.94
CA ASN A 34 -10.99 -3.58 10.01
C ASN A 34 -10.81 -2.13 10.50
N HIS A 35 -9.74 -1.50 10.06
CA HIS A 35 -9.56 -0.06 10.20
C HIS A 35 -10.20 0.64 9.00
N TRP A 36 -11.21 1.47 9.26
CA TRP A 36 -11.88 2.24 8.21
C TRP A 36 -11.38 3.69 8.17
N MET A 37 -11.38 4.26 6.98
CA MET A 37 -11.16 5.69 6.73
C MET A 37 -12.06 6.09 5.56
N ASP A 38 -12.60 7.32 5.59
CA ASP A 38 -13.36 7.85 4.46
C ASP A 38 -12.52 7.78 3.17
N PRO A 39 -13.06 7.24 2.06
CA PRO A 39 -12.30 7.09 0.84
C PRO A 39 -11.73 8.40 0.30
N GLN A 40 -12.50 9.50 0.35
CA GLN A 40 -12.05 10.79 -0.18
C GLN A 40 -10.91 11.36 0.66
N GLU A 41 -11.00 11.25 1.99
CA GLU A 41 -9.93 11.64 2.90
C GLU A 41 -8.65 10.81 2.65
N CYS A 42 -8.79 9.50 2.49
CA CYS A 42 -7.67 8.60 2.23
C CYS A 42 -7.01 8.90 0.89
N TYR A 43 -7.79 9.04 -0.19
CA TYR A 43 -7.24 9.40 -1.51
C TYR A 43 -6.51 10.73 -1.47
N LYS A 44 -7.08 11.75 -0.83
CA LYS A 44 -6.42 13.04 -0.69
C LYS A 44 -5.06 12.90 -0.01
N MET A 45 -5.01 12.22 1.15
CA MET A 45 -3.77 11.96 1.88
C MET A 45 -2.74 11.21 1.01
N LEU A 46 -3.15 10.16 0.30
CA LEU A 46 -2.26 9.35 -0.53
C LEU A 46 -1.72 10.14 -1.74
N TYR A 47 -2.53 10.97 -2.39
CA TYR A 47 -2.07 11.84 -3.47
C TYR A 47 -1.07 12.89 -2.98
N ASP A 48 -1.31 13.48 -1.81
CA ASP A 48 -0.38 14.44 -1.19
C ASP A 48 0.99 13.77 -0.89
N ILE A 49 0.98 12.51 -0.43
CA ILE A 49 2.21 11.72 -0.18
C ILE A 49 2.90 11.33 -1.50
N ALA A 50 2.14 10.95 -2.52
CA ALA A 50 2.68 10.46 -3.79
C ALA A 50 3.24 11.58 -4.68
N ALA A 51 2.78 12.82 -4.50
CA ALA A 51 3.26 13.97 -5.27
C ALA A 51 4.78 14.15 -5.13
N GLY A 52 5.52 13.94 -6.23
CA GLY A 52 6.97 14.07 -6.27
C GLY A 52 7.77 12.92 -5.61
N SER A 53 7.12 11.91 -5.03
CA SER A 53 7.80 10.84 -4.28
C SER A 53 8.74 9.96 -5.12
N TYR A 54 8.59 10.01 -6.45
CA TYR A 54 9.40 9.27 -7.42
C TYR A 54 10.49 10.12 -8.09
N GLU A 55 10.71 11.37 -7.68
CA GLU A 55 11.78 12.20 -8.26
C GLU A 55 13.15 11.49 -8.18
N GLY A 56 13.84 11.40 -9.32
CA GLY A 56 15.11 10.68 -9.44
C GLY A 56 15.01 9.15 -9.43
N ARG A 57 13.81 8.56 -9.52
CA ARG A 57 13.57 7.10 -9.52
C ARG A 57 12.84 6.66 -10.79
N THR A 58 13.09 5.44 -11.24
CA THR A 58 12.36 4.82 -12.34
C THR A 58 11.00 4.31 -11.88
N MET A 59 9.93 4.66 -12.59
CA MET A 59 8.60 4.07 -12.42
C MET A 59 8.49 2.81 -13.28
N TYR A 60 8.31 1.65 -12.63
CA TYR A 60 8.10 0.38 -13.32
C TYR A 60 6.59 0.11 -13.48
N ILE A 61 6.15 -0.20 -14.70
CA ILE A 61 4.77 -0.66 -14.98
C ILE A 61 4.81 -2.19 -15.07
N ILE A 62 4.20 -2.88 -14.10
CA ILE A 62 4.32 -4.34 -13.93
C ILE A 62 2.93 -4.98 -14.14
N PRO A 63 2.60 -5.44 -15.36
CA PRO A 63 1.36 -6.20 -15.59
C PRO A 63 1.46 -7.60 -14.96
N TYR A 64 0.36 -8.07 -14.34
CA TYR A 64 0.29 -9.40 -13.74
C TYR A 64 -1.13 -10.00 -13.90
N SER A 65 -1.26 -11.33 -13.75
CA SER A 65 -2.54 -12.05 -13.73
C SER A 65 -2.61 -12.93 -12.49
N MET A 66 -3.80 -13.01 -11.87
CA MET A 66 -4.06 -13.86 -10.71
C MET A 66 -4.80 -15.13 -11.14
N GLY A 67 -4.06 -16.22 -11.37
CA GLY A 67 -4.62 -17.51 -11.81
C GLY A 67 -4.30 -17.85 -13.28
N PRO A 68 -4.94 -18.89 -13.83
CA PRO A 68 -4.73 -19.29 -15.23
C PRO A 68 -5.00 -18.12 -16.18
N ILE A 69 -4.15 -18.00 -17.20
CA ILE A 69 -4.28 -17.02 -18.28
C ILE A 69 -5.25 -17.55 -19.34
#